data_AF-A0A0L7QW69-F1
#
_entry.id   AF-A0A0L7QW69-F1
#
_cell.length_a   1.000
_cell.length_b   1.000
_cell.length_c   1.000
_cell.angle_alpha   90.00
_cell.angle_beta   90.00
_cell.angle_gamma   90.00
#
_symmetry.space_group_name_H-M   'P 1'
#
loop_
_entity.id
_entity.type
_entity.pdbx_description
1 polymer ?
#
loop_
_entity_poly.entity_id
_entity_poly.type
_entity_poly.pdbx_seq_one_letter_code
_entity_poly.pdbx_strand_id
1 'polypeptide(L)'
;MSKQCDVCSLYFQDECTLQAHLAGKKHLKKLKQLQVMETSIVVSPLPKFISACKLINFFQQYGTIKQHQFGPQYLKIEFHDRHSVDVLSNKPILINNVKLNIKKGTSYNDVSNSKSVDQYEHVGNADSISYNNIEKIFNENTTFDNQLQMFLNAVQLTDTEIESKYESVCTDLNKIFKVIFPNCKTYKFGSIQTGLGFKECDLDIYMDPTVNIIPPMMILRNSCPPLIINGWQVNFDENTVLPPITNQNSIAQLLHGFFLFYASFQFKSQVICPIDGMTHTELEFKEVYNLPSCMDTYKTYVKEDGSLKLNVNKLMCVQDPIELNHNVTACTQYSTLNSFVSYCALDAGICTMSSKDDYRNLMKTLLTSSIKKKPCKGKFIVTISAKRCQYHNDSNNMETSIDTVDKTKLTSSDWYFTVFTILKSIFENIFKVQTEVFTANIGAGQQKIEILSDVQMEKHQKIIFHCTGSHCVWRNRKVNSIVLDPSLSCLRKEIFITKLTIESRDKKDITNRINLDFLCTFEKRHPLKVILTVTNQHSNYHIFKEFEGFAKCKLVGIIEQTLIHMQQFNKCY
;
A
#
# COMPACT_ATOMS: atom_id res chain seq x y z
N MET A 1 45.52 -55.55 10.33
CA MET A 1 44.83 -54.26 10.57
C MET A 1 45.46 -53.23 9.65
N SER A 2 44.66 -52.48 8.88
CA SER A 2 45.15 -51.41 8.03
C SER A 2 45.75 -50.29 8.91
N LYS A 3 47.04 -49.99 8.75
CA LYS A 3 47.73 -48.92 9.47
C LYS A 3 47.49 -47.58 8.76
N GLN A 4 46.23 -47.14 8.75
CA GLN A 4 45.78 -45.94 8.06
C GLN A 4 45.09 -44.99 9.06
N CYS A 5 45.29 -43.69 8.85
CA CYS A 5 44.54 -42.65 9.52
C CYS A 5 43.50 -42.06 8.57
N ASP A 6 42.21 -42.28 8.83
CA ASP A 6 41.14 -41.82 7.93
C ASP A 6 40.94 -40.30 7.95
N VAL A 7 41.20 -39.66 9.10
CA VAL A 7 41.13 -38.19 9.26
C VAL A 7 42.18 -37.47 8.40
N CYS A 8 43.37 -38.06 8.27
CA CYS A 8 44.47 -37.48 7.49
C CYS A 8 44.64 -38.12 6.11
N SER A 9 43.95 -39.23 5.84
CA SER A 9 44.11 -40.06 4.64
C SER A 9 45.57 -40.47 4.39
N LEU A 10 46.27 -40.88 5.46
CA LEU A 10 47.68 -41.27 5.44
C LEU A 10 47.87 -42.74 5.81
N TYR A 11 48.84 -43.40 5.19
CA TYR A 11 49.25 -44.78 5.46
C TYR A 11 50.58 -44.81 6.21
N PHE A 12 50.72 -45.75 7.16
CA PHE A 12 51.87 -45.87 8.05
C PHE A 12 52.49 -47.27 7.95
N GLN A 13 53.82 -47.33 8.13
CA GLN A 13 54.60 -48.56 7.96
C GLN A 13 54.44 -49.50 9.18
N ASP A 14 54.29 -48.94 10.38
CA ASP A 14 54.18 -49.66 11.64
C ASP A 14 53.19 -49.00 12.62
N GLU A 15 52.83 -49.73 13.67
CA GLU A 15 51.86 -49.25 14.66
C GLU A 15 52.43 -48.10 15.51
N CYS A 16 53.73 -48.12 15.80
CA CYS A 16 54.36 -47.06 16.58
C CYS A 16 54.34 -45.71 15.83
N THR A 17 54.57 -45.72 14.51
CA THR A 17 54.48 -44.52 13.66
C THR A 17 53.05 -44.00 13.50
N LEU A 18 52.04 -44.87 13.48
CA LEU A 18 50.63 -44.47 13.53
C LEU A 18 50.29 -43.82 14.88
N GLN A 19 50.66 -44.42 16.01
CA GLN A 19 50.39 -43.85 17.33
C GLN A 19 51.08 -42.51 17.55
N ALA A 20 52.32 -42.34 17.06
CA ALA A 20 53.02 -41.06 17.08
C ALA A 20 52.31 -40.00 16.21
N HIS A 21 51.73 -40.39 15.07
CA HIS A 21 50.91 -39.50 14.24
C HIS A 21 49.61 -39.07 14.94
N LEU A 22 48.88 -40.03 15.54
CA LEU A 22 47.61 -39.76 16.24
C LEU A 22 47.80 -38.82 17.44
N ALA A 23 48.92 -38.95 18.16
CA ALA A 23 49.31 -38.03 19.24
C ALA A 23 49.86 -36.67 18.74
N GLY A 24 50.10 -36.53 17.43
CA GLY A 24 50.72 -35.36 16.82
C GLY A 24 49.81 -34.13 16.79
N LYS A 25 50.36 -32.95 17.07
CA LYS A 25 49.63 -31.66 17.07
C LYS A 25 48.87 -31.38 15.77
N LYS A 26 49.39 -31.79 14.61
CA LYS A 26 48.71 -31.60 13.30
C LYS A 26 47.45 -32.46 13.18
N HIS A 27 47.52 -33.73 13.60
CA HIS A 27 46.38 -34.64 13.59
C HIS A 27 45.31 -34.16 14.57
N LEU A 28 45.69 -33.86 15.82
CA LEU A 28 44.78 -33.33 16.83
C LEU A 28 44.10 -32.01 16.41
N LYS A 29 44.80 -31.13 15.67
CA LYS A 29 44.21 -29.91 15.11
C LYS A 29 43.17 -30.22 14.03
N LYS A 30 43.43 -31.18 13.15
CA LYS A 30 42.50 -31.60 12.09
C LYS A 30 41.27 -32.31 12.67
N LEU A 31 41.46 -33.16 13.68
CA LEU A 31 40.37 -33.75 14.47
C LEU A 31 39.47 -32.69 15.11
N LYS A 32 40.06 -31.71 15.81
CA LYS A 32 39.29 -30.59 16.40
C LYS A 32 38.55 -29.78 15.34
N GLN A 33 39.14 -29.55 14.17
CA GLN A 33 38.46 -28.85 13.07
C GLN A 33 37.24 -29.63 12.56
N LEU A 34 37.34 -30.95 12.39
CA LEU A 34 36.21 -31.79 11.98
C LEU A 34 35.10 -31.81 13.04
N GLN A 35 35.45 -31.93 14.33
CA GLN A 35 34.48 -31.88 15.44
C GLN A 35 33.73 -30.53 15.48
N VAL A 36 34.45 -29.42 15.29
CA VAL A 36 33.82 -28.09 15.21
C VAL A 36 32.95 -27.98 13.96
N MET A 37 33.34 -28.56 12.83
CA MET A 37 32.52 -28.55 11.60
C MET A 37 31.19 -29.28 11.78
N GLU A 38 31.18 -30.41 12.49
CA GLU A 38 29.97 -31.20 12.77
C GLU A 38 29.03 -30.52 13.77
N THR A 39 29.55 -29.61 14.58
CA THR A 39 28.81 -28.89 15.63
C THR A 39 28.58 -27.41 15.32
N SER A 40 28.93 -26.96 14.11
CA SER A 40 28.79 -25.55 13.70
C SER A 40 27.91 -25.34 12.49
N ILE A 41 27.24 -24.19 12.46
CA ILE A 41 26.52 -23.68 11.30
C ILE A 41 27.02 -22.29 10.89
N VAL A 42 26.76 -21.94 9.64
CA VAL A 42 26.91 -20.58 9.10
C VAL A 42 25.58 -20.13 8.52
N VAL A 43 25.10 -18.97 8.96
CA VAL A 43 23.91 -18.30 8.44
C VAL A 43 24.37 -17.18 7.51
N SER A 44 24.02 -17.23 6.22
CA SER A 44 24.44 -16.23 5.24
C SER A 44 23.50 -16.20 4.02
N PRO A 45 22.97 -15.04 3.60
CA PRO A 45 23.25 -13.71 4.14
C PRO A 45 22.57 -13.46 5.50
N LEU A 46 23.21 -12.63 6.34
CA LEU A 46 22.73 -12.29 7.68
C LEU A 46 21.49 -11.36 7.61
N PRO A 47 20.38 -11.68 8.30
CA PRO A 47 19.23 -10.78 8.43
C PRO A 47 19.60 -9.58 9.31
N LYS A 48 19.77 -8.41 8.71
CA LYS A 48 20.13 -7.17 9.41
C LYS A 48 18.93 -6.46 10.03
N PHE A 49 17.72 -6.74 9.51
CA PHE A 49 16.48 -6.24 10.08
C PHE A 49 16.14 -6.86 11.45
N ILE A 50 16.92 -7.86 11.91
CA ILE A 50 16.80 -8.47 13.24
C ILE A 50 18.07 -8.15 14.03
N SER A 51 17.92 -7.67 15.27
CA SER A 51 19.07 -7.46 16.14
C SER A 51 19.85 -8.76 16.42
N ALA A 52 21.17 -8.61 16.60
CA ALA A 52 22.07 -9.72 16.93
C ALA A 52 21.58 -10.51 18.14
N CYS A 53 21.10 -9.82 19.19
CA CYS A 53 20.58 -10.47 20.40
C CYS A 53 19.35 -11.35 20.13
N LYS A 54 18.34 -10.82 19.41
CA LYS A 54 17.14 -11.60 19.05
C LYS A 54 17.50 -12.82 18.20
N LEU A 55 18.44 -12.67 17.28
CA LEU A 55 18.90 -13.77 16.43
C LEU A 55 19.62 -14.88 17.25
N ILE A 56 20.47 -14.50 18.20
CA ILE A 56 21.11 -15.48 19.10
C ILE A 56 20.07 -16.19 19.98
N ASN A 57 19.12 -15.44 20.56
CA ASN A 57 18.05 -16.03 21.38
C ASN A 57 17.19 -17.01 20.59
N PHE A 58 16.92 -16.73 19.31
CA PHE A 58 16.23 -17.66 18.41
C PHE A 58 17.00 -18.98 18.26
N PHE A 59 18.31 -18.93 18.02
CA PHE A 59 19.11 -20.16 17.86
C PHE A 59 19.30 -20.96 19.15
N GLN A 60 19.22 -20.31 20.32
CA GLN A 60 19.26 -21.00 21.62
C GLN A 60 18.08 -21.97 21.81
N GLN A 61 16.97 -21.78 21.10
CA GLN A 61 15.82 -22.69 21.13
C GLN A 61 16.14 -24.09 20.56
N TYR A 62 17.16 -24.19 19.72
CA TYR A 62 17.58 -25.45 19.06
C TYR A 62 18.71 -26.17 19.80
N GLY A 63 19.33 -25.51 20.79
CA GLY A 63 20.36 -26.09 21.65
C GLY A 63 21.31 -25.06 22.25
N THR A 64 22.12 -25.52 23.21
CA THR A 64 23.08 -24.65 23.91
C THR A 64 24.20 -24.21 22.99
N ILE A 65 24.31 -22.90 22.80
CA ILE A 65 25.38 -22.27 22.00
C ILE A 65 26.65 -22.23 22.83
N LYS A 66 27.72 -22.85 22.32
CA LYS A 66 29.05 -22.83 22.92
C LYS A 66 29.78 -21.52 22.63
N GLN A 67 29.73 -21.08 21.38
CA GLN A 67 30.26 -19.78 20.95
C GLN A 67 29.63 -19.34 19.62
N HIS A 68 29.71 -18.06 19.32
CA HIS A 68 29.24 -17.49 18.07
C HIS A 68 30.13 -16.34 17.60
N GLN A 69 30.14 -16.08 16.29
CA GLN A 69 30.92 -15.01 15.68
C GLN A 69 30.13 -14.34 14.56
N PHE A 70 29.95 -13.03 14.68
CA PHE A 70 29.38 -12.20 13.62
C PHE A 70 30.46 -11.75 12.64
N GLY A 71 30.22 -11.95 11.35
CA GLY A 71 30.95 -11.32 10.26
C GLY A 71 30.08 -10.26 9.55
N PRO A 72 30.61 -9.57 8.52
CA PRO A 72 29.88 -8.49 7.84
C PRO A 72 28.56 -8.91 7.18
N GLN A 73 28.47 -10.16 6.73
CA GLN A 73 27.29 -10.72 6.04
C GLN A 73 26.89 -12.12 6.54
N TYR A 74 27.51 -12.62 7.61
CA TYR A 74 27.23 -13.97 8.10
C TYR A 74 27.29 -14.04 9.62
N LEU A 75 26.66 -15.07 10.19
CA LEU A 75 26.80 -15.47 11.58
C LEU A 75 27.24 -16.93 11.64
N LYS A 76 28.35 -17.19 12.33
CA LYS A 76 28.81 -18.54 12.63
C LYS A 76 28.41 -18.91 14.07
N ILE A 77 27.83 -20.08 14.25
CA ILE A 77 27.39 -20.58 15.57
C ILE A 77 27.96 -21.97 15.77
N GLU A 78 28.61 -22.21 16.91
CA GLU A 78 29.03 -23.53 17.37
C GLU A 78 28.15 -23.94 18.55
N PHE A 79 27.48 -25.09 18.43
CA PHE A 79 26.66 -25.69 19.49
C PHE A 79 27.49 -26.66 20.34
N HIS A 80 27.01 -26.96 21.54
CA HIS A 80 27.59 -28.02 22.37
C HIS A 80 27.33 -29.43 21.82
N ASP A 81 26.28 -29.60 21.01
CA ASP A 81 25.85 -30.90 20.48
C ASP A 81 25.59 -30.85 18.96
N ARG A 82 25.86 -31.97 18.28
CA ARG A 82 25.65 -32.15 16.85
C ARG A 82 24.17 -32.22 16.48
N HIS A 83 23.31 -32.65 17.40
CA HIS A 83 21.86 -32.78 17.16
C HIS A 83 21.24 -31.43 16.74
N SER A 84 21.66 -30.32 17.35
CA SER A 84 21.21 -28.98 16.97
C SER A 84 21.52 -28.66 15.51
N VAL A 85 22.71 -29.03 15.02
CA VAL A 85 23.11 -28.84 13.62
C VAL A 85 22.29 -29.72 12.68
N ASP A 86 22.05 -30.97 13.06
CA ASP A 86 21.25 -31.89 12.25
C ASP A 86 19.79 -31.43 12.11
N VAL A 87 19.18 -30.94 13.20
CA VAL A 87 17.83 -30.36 13.16
C VAL A 87 17.79 -29.13 12.25
N LEU A 88 18.76 -28.21 12.40
CA LEU A 88 18.83 -26.97 11.63
C LEU A 88 19.16 -27.19 10.13
N SER A 89 19.73 -28.35 9.78
CA SER A 89 20.10 -28.67 8.39
C SER A 89 19.02 -29.49 7.66
N ASN A 90 18.20 -30.23 8.40
CA ASN A 90 17.19 -31.13 7.82
C ASN A 90 15.84 -30.45 7.56
N LYS A 91 15.62 -29.24 8.09
CA LYS A 91 14.37 -28.50 7.93
C LYS A 91 14.64 -27.04 7.55
N PRO A 92 13.79 -26.43 6.70
CA PRO A 92 13.86 -25.00 6.46
C PRO A 92 13.56 -24.24 7.77
N ILE A 93 14.47 -23.35 8.15
CA ILE A 93 14.33 -22.54 9.36
C ILE A 93 13.84 -21.15 8.95
N LEU A 94 12.73 -20.73 9.55
CA LEU A 94 12.05 -19.47 9.24
C LEU A 94 12.13 -18.54 10.46
N ILE A 95 12.42 -17.26 10.23
CA ILE A 95 12.28 -16.20 11.22
C ILE A 95 11.49 -15.05 10.59
N ASN A 96 10.40 -14.62 11.24
CA ASN A 96 9.45 -13.65 10.66
C ASN A 96 9.02 -13.99 9.22
N ASN A 97 8.74 -15.27 8.95
CA ASN A 97 8.41 -15.81 7.61
C ASN A 97 9.51 -15.68 6.55
N VAL A 98 10.74 -15.34 6.92
CA VAL A 98 11.90 -15.32 6.02
C VAL A 98 12.74 -16.57 6.25
N LYS A 99 13.04 -17.30 5.19
CA LYS A 99 13.82 -18.53 5.24
C LYS A 99 15.30 -18.21 5.40
N LEU A 100 15.92 -18.71 6.47
CA LEU A 100 17.34 -18.57 6.72
C LEU A 100 18.14 -19.54 5.85
N ASN A 101 19.22 -19.03 5.26
CA ASN A 101 20.17 -19.85 4.52
C ASN A 101 21.28 -20.34 5.47
N ILE A 102 21.14 -21.60 5.91
CA ILE A 102 22.01 -22.25 6.91
C ILE A 102 22.85 -23.32 6.22
N LYS A 103 24.16 -23.30 6.46
CA LYS A 103 25.12 -24.30 5.96
C LYS A 103 25.88 -24.95 7.13
N LYS A 104 26.11 -26.26 7.06
CA LYS A 104 26.98 -26.99 8.02
C LYS A 104 28.45 -26.59 7.82
N GLY A 105 29.15 -26.32 8.91
CA GLY A 105 30.61 -26.21 8.97
C GLY A 105 31.27 -25.10 8.12
N THR A 106 32.57 -24.88 8.34
CA THR A 106 33.35 -23.81 7.69
C THR A 106 33.77 -24.16 6.25
N SER A 107 32.83 -24.26 5.31
CA SER A 107 33.22 -24.08 3.89
C SER A 107 33.29 -22.58 3.59
N TYR A 108 34.43 -21.97 3.95
CA TYR A 108 34.80 -20.62 3.54
C TYR A 108 35.79 -20.70 2.37
N ASN A 109 35.46 -21.50 1.34
CA ASN A 109 36.26 -21.57 0.11
C ASN A 109 35.45 -21.29 -1.18
N ASP A 110 34.14 -21.02 -1.11
CA ASP A 110 33.32 -20.76 -2.32
C ASP A 110 32.66 -19.37 -2.38
N VAL A 111 33.09 -18.39 -1.57
CA VAL A 111 32.53 -17.01 -1.61
C VAL A 111 33.58 -15.93 -1.90
N SER A 112 34.86 -16.28 -2.00
CA SER A 112 35.90 -15.34 -2.43
C SER A 112 35.97 -15.26 -3.97
N ASN A 113 34.98 -14.61 -4.59
CA ASN A 113 35.16 -13.98 -5.92
C ASN A 113 34.06 -12.96 -6.28
N SER A 114 33.53 -12.21 -5.31
CA SER A 114 32.97 -10.90 -5.61
C SER A 114 33.95 -9.84 -5.11
N LYS A 115 34.69 -9.24 -6.04
CA LYS A 115 35.58 -8.12 -5.78
C LYS A 115 34.87 -7.08 -4.91
N SER A 116 35.53 -6.72 -3.80
CA SER A 116 35.25 -5.52 -3.04
C SER A 116 35.26 -4.33 -4.01
N VAL A 117 34.09 -3.73 -4.23
CA VAL A 117 34.04 -2.36 -4.74
C VAL A 117 34.18 -1.49 -3.50
N ASP A 118 35.42 -1.03 -3.27
CA ASP A 118 35.67 0.12 -2.42
C ASP A 118 34.90 1.31 -2.99
N GLN A 119 33.98 1.87 -2.21
CA GLN A 119 33.54 3.25 -2.33
C GLN A 119 32.93 3.69 -1.00
N TYR A 120 33.83 4.05 -0.08
CA TYR A 120 33.54 5.07 0.91
C TYR A 120 33.59 6.42 0.18
N GLU A 121 32.42 6.94 -0.20
CA GLU A 121 32.23 8.38 -0.38
C GLU A 121 31.18 8.86 0.61
N HIS A 122 31.55 9.90 1.36
CA HIS A 122 30.71 10.55 2.35
C HIS A 122 29.60 11.37 1.68
N VAL A 123 28.37 11.12 2.14
CA VAL A 123 27.28 12.06 2.41
C VAL A 123 26.70 12.83 1.22
N GLY A 124 25.62 12.26 0.69
CA GLY A 124 24.55 12.96 -0.03
C GLY A 124 23.42 12.01 -0.40
N ASN A 125 22.34 11.96 0.40
CA ASN A 125 21.06 11.30 0.10
C ASN A 125 21.04 9.77 -0.17
N ALA A 126 21.83 8.98 0.55
CA ALA A 126 21.81 7.51 0.43
C ALA A 126 20.62 6.82 1.17
N ASP A 127 19.82 7.56 1.94
CA ASP A 127 18.72 6.98 2.73
C ASP A 127 17.43 6.79 1.93
N SER A 128 17.36 7.28 0.69
CA SER A 128 16.12 7.17 -0.08
C SER A 128 15.96 5.81 -0.76
N ILE A 129 14.81 5.18 -0.54
CA ILE A 129 14.45 3.89 -1.13
C ILE A 129 14.16 4.10 -2.62
N SER A 130 15.10 3.72 -3.48
CA SER A 130 14.95 3.78 -4.94
C SER A 130 15.34 2.45 -5.58
N TYR A 131 14.60 2.04 -6.62
CA TYR A 131 14.91 0.83 -7.39
C TYR A 131 16.37 0.83 -7.89
N ASN A 132 16.88 1.97 -8.34
CA ASN A 132 18.25 2.10 -8.84
C ASN A 132 19.31 1.75 -7.77
N ASN A 133 18.99 1.95 -6.49
CA ASN A 133 19.90 1.66 -5.39
C ASN A 133 19.90 0.16 -5.05
N ILE A 134 18.84 -0.57 -5.38
CA ILE A 134 18.65 -1.99 -5.03
C ILE A 134 18.68 -2.93 -6.24
N GLU A 135 18.74 -2.43 -7.48
CA GLU A 135 18.66 -3.25 -8.70
C GLU A 135 19.71 -4.37 -8.73
N LYS A 136 20.90 -4.12 -8.19
CA LYS A 136 22.03 -5.06 -8.14
C LYS A 136 21.75 -6.28 -7.28
N ILE A 137 20.78 -6.22 -6.37
CA ILE A 137 20.35 -7.36 -5.55
C ILE A 137 19.78 -8.47 -6.43
N PHE A 138 19.12 -8.11 -7.53
CA PHE A 138 18.35 -9.04 -8.36
C PHE A 138 19.14 -9.57 -9.57
N ASN A 139 20.46 -9.71 -9.43
CA ASN A 139 21.35 -10.24 -10.48
C ASN A 139 21.26 -11.79 -10.59
N GLU A 140 21.51 -12.30 -11.80
CA GLU A 140 21.15 -13.66 -12.27
C GLU A 140 21.81 -14.85 -11.53
N ASN A 141 22.76 -14.63 -10.62
CA ASN A 141 23.50 -15.71 -9.94
C ASN A 141 23.07 -15.96 -8.48
N THR A 142 21.83 -15.64 -8.11
CA THR A 142 21.33 -15.75 -6.73
C THR A 142 19.97 -16.46 -6.67
N THR A 143 19.70 -17.14 -5.55
CA THR A 143 18.40 -17.77 -5.30
C THR A 143 17.35 -16.74 -4.89
N PHE A 144 16.07 -17.03 -5.10
CA PHE A 144 14.97 -16.16 -4.67
C PHE A 144 15.03 -15.83 -3.15
N ASP A 145 15.29 -16.83 -2.31
CA ASP A 145 15.40 -16.63 -0.85
C ASP A 145 16.51 -15.62 -0.50
N ASN A 146 17.67 -15.70 -1.18
CA ASN A 146 18.76 -14.75 -0.98
C ASN A 146 18.39 -13.34 -1.47
N GLN A 147 17.74 -13.24 -2.63
CA GLN A 147 17.28 -11.95 -3.17
C GLN A 147 16.27 -11.28 -2.24
N LEU A 148 15.30 -12.05 -1.72
CA LEU A 148 14.31 -11.56 -0.77
C LEU A 148 14.97 -11.09 0.53
N GLN A 149 15.88 -11.89 1.09
CA GLN A 149 16.61 -11.56 2.31
C GLN A 149 17.45 -10.27 2.14
N MET A 150 18.12 -10.12 1.00
CA MET A 150 18.90 -8.92 0.68
C MET A 150 18.01 -7.70 0.43
N PHE A 151 16.88 -7.88 -0.24
CA PHE A 151 15.89 -6.83 -0.46
C PHE A 151 15.33 -6.31 0.87
N LEU A 152 14.88 -7.20 1.75
CA LEU A 152 14.38 -6.84 3.08
C LEU A 152 15.44 -6.11 3.93
N ASN A 153 16.69 -6.59 3.90
CA ASN A 153 17.81 -5.90 4.56
C ASN A 153 18.05 -4.47 4.02
N ALA A 154 17.73 -4.21 2.74
CA ALA A 154 17.92 -2.90 2.13
C ALA A 154 16.80 -1.92 2.49
N VAL A 155 15.55 -2.40 2.54
CA VAL A 155 14.35 -1.55 2.63
C VAL A 155 13.72 -1.46 4.03
N GLN A 156 13.82 -2.52 4.85
CA GLN A 156 13.24 -2.52 6.20
C GLN A 156 14.13 -1.76 7.18
N LEU A 157 13.49 -1.21 8.22
CA LEU A 157 14.19 -0.66 9.37
C LEU A 157 14.79 -1.77 10.23
N THR A 158 16.02 -1.58 10.68
CA THR A 158 16.66 -2.42 11.71
C THR A 158 16.18 -2.04 13.10
N ASP A 159 16.19 -2.98 14.06
CA ASP A 159 15.91 -2.70 15.47
C ASP A 159 16.72 -1.49 15.99
N THR A 160 18.00 -1.38 15.60
CA THR A 160 18.88 -0.26 15.97
C THR A 160 18.49 1.08 15.34
N GLU A 161 17.99 1.06 14.10
CA GLU A 161 17.46 2.27 13.45
C GLU A 161 16.14 2.70 14.08
N ILE A 162 15.29 1.73 14.47
CA ILE A 162 14.03 2.01 15.18
C ILE A 162 14.33 2.67 16.53
N GLU A 163 15.26 2.09 17.30
CA GLU A 163 15.68 2.64 18.59
C GLU A 163 16.28 4.05 18.42
N SER A 164 17.26 4.22 17.53
CA SER A 164 17.93 5.51 17.36
C SER A 164 17.05 6.62 16.77
N LYS A 165 16.18 6.29 15.80
CA LYS A 165 15.33 7.29 15.13
C LYS A 165 14.10 7.67 15.95
N TYR A 166 13.48 6.70 16.64
CA TYR A 166 12.12 6.88 17.14
C TYR A 166 12.00 6.80 18.66
N GLU A 167 12.97 6.22 19.36
CA GLU A 167 12.88 6.07 20.82
C GLU A 167 12.94 7.42 21.55
N SER A 168 13.73 8.36 21.04
CA SER A 168 13.78 9.74 21.56
C SER A 168 12.43 10.44 21.44
N VAL A 169 11.76 10.32 20.28
CA VAL A 169 10.43 10.88 20.03
C VAL A 169 9.40 10.29 20.99
N CYS A 170 9.39 8.97 21.16
CA CYS A 170 8.48 8.29 22.09
C CYS A 170 8.73 8.73 23.54
N THR A 171 10.00 8.87 23.92
CA THR A 171 10.44 9.32 25.26
C THR A 171 10.00 10.75 25.54
N ASP A 172 10.19 11.66 24.60
CA ASP A 172 9.86 13.07 24.78
C ASP A 172 8.34 13.30 24.80
N LEU A 173 7.59 12.58 23.97
CA LEU A 173 6.13 12.56 24.04
C LEU A 173 5.64 12.02 25.38
N ASN A 174 6.22 10.93 25.90
CA ASN A 174 5.91 10.44 27.25
C ASN A 174 6.15 11.50 28.32
N LYS A 175 7.27 12.24 28.26
CA LYS A 175 7.57 13.30 29.24
C LYS A 175 6.56 14.44 29.19
N ILE A 176 6.23 14.93 27.99
CA ILE A 176 5.30 16.05 27.79
C ILE A 176 3.91 15.67 28.33
N PHE A 177 3.40 14.51 27.94
CA PHE A 177 2.03 14.13 28.28
C PHE A 177 1.87 13.60 29.71
N LYS A 178 2.93 13.11 30.36
CA LYS A 178 2.90 12.77 31.80
C LYS A 178 2.61 13.95 32.72
N VAL A 179 2.87 15.18 32.28
CA VAL A 179 2.55 16.40 33.06
C VAL A 179 1.04 16.56 33.23
N ILE A 180 0.26 16.13 32.23
CA ILE A 180 -1.20 16.31 32.18
C ILE A 180 -1.93 14.98 32.47
N PHE A 181 -1.34 13.85 32.06
CA PHE A 181 -1.87 12.50 32.20
C PHE A 181 -0.80 11.60 32.84
N PRO A 182 -0.75 11.47 34.18
CA PRO A 182 0.35 10.81 34.90
C PRO A 182 0.61 9.36 34.48
N ASN A 183 -0.43 8.69 33.98
CA ASN A 183 -0.39 7.28 33.54
C ASN A 183 -0.32 7.11 32.02
N CYS A 184 -0.20 8.18 31.24
CA CYS A 184 -0.11 8.11 29.78
C CYS A 184 1.20 7.44 29.34
N LYS A 185 1.09 6.47 28.44
CA LYS A 185 2.21 5.82 27.77
C LYS A 185 2.05 5.93 26.25
N THR A 186 3.16 6.18 25.57
CA THR A 186 3.26 6.13 24.12
C THR A 186 3.62 4.73 23.67
N TYR A 187 2.92 4.27 22.64
CA TYR A 187 3.12 2.98 22.04
C TYR A 187 3.23 3.16 20.53
N LYS A 188 4.30 2.61 19.99
CA LYS A 188 4.49 2.49 18.55
C LYS A 188 3.43 1.53 18.02
N PHE A 189 2.68 1.92 17.00
CA PHE A 189 1.77 1.03 16.29
C PHE A 189 2.05 1.09 14.78
N GLY A 190 1.17 0.51 13.97
CA GLY A 190 1.29 0.58 12.52
C GLY A 190 2.50 -0.17 11.97
N SER A 191 3.15 0.42 10.97
CA SER A 191 4.16 -0.27 10.14
C SER A 191 5.40 -0.71 10.94
N ILE A 192 5.85 0.09 11.91
CA ILE A 192 7.01 -0.21 12.75
C ILE A 192 6.72 -1.40 13.68
N GLN A 193 5.57 -1.39 14.36
CA GLN A 193 5.22 -2.43 15.33
C GLN A 193 4.85 -3.76 14.67
N THR A 194 4.32 -3.72 13.45
CA THR A 194 3.97 -4.92 12.66
C THR A 194 5.17 -5.55 11.95
N GLY A 195 6.35 -4.93 11.99
CA GLY A 195 7.54 -5.40 11.26
C GLY A 195 7.46 -5.21 9.74
N LEU A 196 6.51 -4.40 9.27
CA LEU A 196 6.28 -4.09 7.85
C LEU A 196 6.81 -2.69 7.46
N GLY A 197 7.44 -1.98 8.39
CA GLY A 197 7.99 -0.63 8.20
C GLY A 197 9.22 -0.60 7.30
N PHE A 198 9.20 0.31 6.33
CA PHE A 198 10.34 0.63 5.50
C PHE A 198 11.09 1.86 6.05
N LYS A 199 12.34 2.10 5.62
CA LYS A 199 13.19 3.19 6.14
C LYS A 199 12.61 4.60 6.10
N GLU A 200 11.63 4.82 5.22
CA GLU A 200 10.90 6.09 5.04
C GLU A 200 9.45 6.04 5.57
N CYS A 201 9.05 5.01 6.30
CA CYS A 201 7.68 4.92 6.81
C CYS A 201 7.40 5.94 7.92
N ASP A 202 6.13 6.28 8.07
CA ASP A 202 5.67 7.11 9.18
C ASP A 202 5.88 6.41 10.53
N LEU A 203 6.06 7.23 11.58
CA LEU A 203 6.04 6.78 12.97
C LEU A 203 4.63 6.97 13.53
N ASP A 204 3.88 5.88 13.58
CA ASP A 204 2.53 5.86 14.15
C ASP A 204 2.62 5.67 15.68
N ILE A 205 2.12 6.64 16.45
CA ILE A 205 2.14 6.61 17.93
C ILE A 205 0.72 6.64 18.46
N TYR A 206 0.37 5.61 19.19
CA TYR A 206 -0.85 5.53 19.98
C TYR A 206 -0.49 5.91 21.41
N MET A 207 -1.23 6.85 21.98
CA MET A 207 -1.11 7.21 23.39
C MET A 207 -2.22 6.51 24.14
N ASP A 208 -1.81 5.60 25.01
CA ASP A 208 -2.67 4.63 25.65
C ASP A 208 -2.38 4.59 27.16
N PRO A 209 -3.41 4.41 27.99
CA PRO A 209 -3.24 3.85 29.31
C PRO A 209 -2.85 2.33 29.36
N THR A 210 -3.18 1.45 28.39
CA THR A 210 -2.92 -0.03 28.44
C THR A 210 -3.09 -0.85 27.13
N VAL A 211 -2.11 -1.71 26.76
CA VAL A 211 -1.75 -2.10 25.35
C VAL A 211 -1.91 -3.54 24.81
N ASN A 212 -1.88 -3.56 23.44
CA ASN A 212 -1.84 -4.52 22.29
C ASN A 212 -0.88 -5.75 22.25
N ILE A 213 -0.85 -6.76 21.32
CA ILE A 213 -1.64 -7.48 20.22
C ILE A 213 -0.65 -8.36 19.35
N ILE A 214 -1.04 -9.61 18.97
CA ILE A 214 -0.60 -10.60 17.92
C ILE A 214 -1.75 -11.13 16.89
N PRO A 215 -1.97 -12.43 16.47
CA PRO A 215 -2.47 -12.97 15.14
C PRO A 215 -4.02 -12.96 14.81
N PRO A 216 -4.69 -13.89 14.03
CA PRO A 216 -6.13 -13.79 13.73
C PRO A 216 -7.03 -13.78 14.97
N MET A 217 -7.87 -12.73 15.06
CA MET A 217 -8.61 -12.34 16.25
C MET A 217 -9.39 -13.48 16.91
N MET A 218 -10.13 -14.30 16.16
CA MET A 218 -11.02 -15.29 16.78
C MET A 218 -10.29 -16.39 17.57
N ILE A 219 -9.13 -16.86 17.08
CA ILE A 219 -8.35 -17.90 17.77
C ILE A 219 -7.80 -17.36 19.09
N LEU A 220 -7.46 -16.08 19.11
CA LEU A 220 -6.83 -15.45 20.26
C LEU A 220 -7.83 -14.91 21.28
N ARG A 221 -9.00 -14.46 20.83
CA ARG A 221 -10.04 -13.89 21.67
C ARG A 221 -10.66 -14.95 22.59
N ASN A 222 -10.75 -16.19 22.13
CA ASN A 222 -11.36 -17.29 22.88
C ASN A 222 -10.58 -17.68 24.15
N SER A 223 -9.30 -17.33 24.22
CA SER A 223 -8.39 -17.71 25.32
C SER A 223 -8.28 -16.65 26.42
N CYS A 224 -8.95 -15.49 26.32
CA CYS A 224 -8.90 -14.45 27.35
C CYS A 224 -10.27 -13.88 27.74
N PRO A 225 -10.38 -13.26 28.93
CA PRO A 225 -11.52 -12.41 29.27
C PRO A 225 -11.62 -11.21 28.32
N PRO A 226 -12.81 -10.91 27.76
CA PRO A 226 -12.97 -9.86 26.76
C PRO A 226 -12.80 -8.45 27.37
N LEU A 227 -11.93 -7.64 26.77
CA LEU A 227 -11.82 -6.20 26.97
C LEU A 227 -12.58 -5.51 25.84
N ILE A 228 -13.68 -4.83 26.20
CA ILE A 228 -14.56 -4.17 25.25
C ILE A 228 -14.27 -2.66 25.23
N ILE A 229 -13.94 -2.11 24.06
CA ILE A 229 -13.80 -0.67 23.82
C ILE A 229 -14.70 -0.27 22.66
N ASN A 230 -15.54 0.75 22.88
CA ASN A 230 -16.57 1.18 21.92
C ASN A 230 -17.42 0.02 21.39
N GLY A 231 -17.61 -0.99 22.25
CA GLY A 231 -18.42 -2.14 21.90
C GLY A 231 -17.72 -3.30 21.18
N TRP A 232 -16.44 -3.14 20.86
CA TRP A 232 -15.66 -4.17 20.19
C TRP A 232 -14.68 -4.83 21.15
N GLN A 233 -14.51 -6.16 21.05
CA GLN A 233 -13.45 -6.85 21.77
C GLN A 233 -12.10 -6.53 21.12
N VAL A 234 -11.25 -5.80 21.85
CA VAL A 234 -9.96 -5.32 21.32
C VAL A 234 -8.78 -6.19 21.76
N ASN A 235 -8.91 -6.89 22.88
CA ASN A 235 -7.84 -7.71 23.42
C ASN A 235 -7.95 -9.16 22.98
N PHE A 236 -6.88 -9.89 23.25
CA PHE A 236 -6.80 -11.32 23.09
C PHE A 236 -5.58 -11.91 23.82
N ASP A 237 -5.49 -13.23 23.92
CA ASP A 237 -4.36 -13.88 24.61
C ASP A 237 -3.13 -14.03 23.71
N GLU A 238 -2.10 -13.22 24.00
CA GLU A 238 -0.80 -13.24 23.34
C GLU A 238 -0.01 -14.54 23.54
N ASN A 239 -0.33 -15.30 24.59
CA ASN A 239 0.33 -16.57 24.89
C ASN A 239 -0.40 -17.78 24.29
N THR A 240 -1.43 -17.54 23.47
CA THR A 240 -2.17 -18.61 22.80
C THR A 240 -1.21 -19.47 21.96
N VAL A 241 -1.12 -20.76 22.28
CA VAL A 241 -0.35 -21.71 21.50
C VAL A 241 -1.04 -21.90 20.15
N LEU A 242 -0.43 -21.35 19.10
CA LEU A 242 -0.96 -21.48 17.75
C LEU A 242 -0.79 -22.92 17.23
N PRO A 243 -1.77 -23.43 16.46
CA PRO A 243 -1.62 -24.73 15.82
C PRO A 243 -0.42 -24.71 14.86
N PRO A 244 0.25 -25.86 14.67
CA PRO A 244 1.41 -25.94 13.78
C PRO A 244 0.99 -25.58 12.35
N ILE A 245 1.79 -24.75 11.67
CA ILE A 245 1.58 -24.40 10.27
C ILE A 245 1.70 -25.67 9.42
N THR A 246 0.61 -26.04 8.74
CA THR A 246 0.56 -27.22 7.86
C THR A 246 0.89 -26.91 6.41
N ASN A 247 0.90 -25.63 6.02
CA ASN A 247 1.23 -25.19 4.67
C ASN A 247 2.73 -25.39 4.40
N GLN A 248 3.06 -26.00 3.25
CA GLN A 248 4.42 -26.30 2.82
C GLN A 248 4.84 -25.51 1.57
N ASN A 249 4.05 -24.52 1.14
CA ASN A 249 4.34 -23.73 -0.03
C ASN A 249 5.52 -22.78 0.24
N SER A 250 6.36 -22.58 -0.79
CA SER A 250 7.39 -21.55 -0.76
C SER A 250 6.76 -20.15 -0.83
N ILE A 251 7.49 -19.12 -0.41
CA ILE A 251 7.03 -17.71 -0.52
C ILE A 251 6.69 -17.35 -1.97
N ALA A 252 7.47 -17.84 -2.95
CA ALA A 252 7.19 -17.61 -4.37
C ALA A 252 5.85 -18.26 -4.81
N GLN A 253 5.54 -19.44 -4.27
CA GLN A 253 4.24 -20.10 -4.50
C GLN A 253 3.09 -19.38 -3.78
N LEU A 254 3.33 -18.83 -2.58
CA LEU A 254 2.34 -18.02 -1.86
C LEU A 254 2.07 -16.69 -2.57
N LEU A 255 3.11 -16.02 -3.11
CA LEU A 255 2.97 -14.84 -3.96
C LEU A 255 2.16 -15.16 -5.23
N HIS A 256 2.47 -16.28 -5.89
CA HIS A 256 1.68 -16.75 -7.03
C HIS A 256 0.22 -16.96 -6.63
N GLY A 257 -0.03 -17.64 -5.52
CA GLY A 257 -1.38 -17.86 -5.00
C GLY A 257 -2.13 -16.56 -4.71
N PHE A 258 -1.47 -15.59 -4.09
CA PHE A 258 -2.01 -14.25 -3.83
C PHE A 258 -2.44 -13.55 -5.13
N PHE A 259 -1.54 -13.47 -6.10
CA PHE A 259 -1.82 -12.81 -7.38
C PHE A 259 -2.93 -13.54 -8.15
N LEU A 260 -2.88 -14.87 -8.21
CA LEU A 260 -3.87 -15.68 -8.92
C LEU A 260 -5.27 -15.55 -8.29
N PHE A 261 -5.34 -15.58 -6.96
CA PHE A 261 -6.59 -15.41 -6.22
C PHE A 261 -7.22 -14.05 -6.53
N TYR A 262 -6.47 -12.97 -6.33
CA TYR A 262 -7.01 -11.61 -6.51
C TYR A 262 -7.18 -11.19 -7.97
N ALA A 263 -6.54 -11.85 -8.93
CA ALA A 263 -6.78 -11.63 -10.35
C ALA A 263 -8.20 -12.03 -10.80
N SER A 264 -8.83 -12.96 -10.09
CA SER A 264 -10.15 -13.50 -10.44
C SER A 264 -11.21 -13.32 -9.34
N PHE A 265 -10.83 -12.73 -8.21
CA PHE A 265 -11.70 -12.51 -7.07
C PHE A 265 -12.91 -11.62 -7.39
N GLN A 266 -14.09 -12.00 -6.88
CA GLN A 266 -15.35 -11.32 -7.17
C GLN A 266 -15.60 -10.16 -6.19
N PHE A 267 -14.79 -9.11 -6.29
CA PHE A 267 -14.80 -7.96 -5.36
C PHE A 267 -16.15 -7.27 -5.16
N LYS A 268 -17.03 -7.31 -6.18
CA LYS A 268 -18.33 -6.64 -6.12
C LYS A 268 -19.36 -7.41 -5.30
N SER A 269 -19.22 -8.73 -5.18
CA SER A 269 -20.22 -9.60 -4.56
C SER A 269 -19.72 -10.32 -3.31
N GLN A 270 -18.44 -10.15 -2.95
CA GLN A 270 -17.81 -10.78 -1.80
C GLN A 270 -17.14 -9.75 -0.89
N VAL A 271 -17.24 -10.00 0.41
CA VAL A 271 -16.59 -9.28 1.51
C VAL A 271 -15.50 -10.20 2.08
N ILE A 272 -14.29 -9.68 2.20
CA ILE A 272 -13.16 -10.38 2.81
C ILE A 272 -13.21 -10.11 4.32
N CYS A 273 -13.23 -11.16 5.13
CA CYS A 273 -13.41 -11.09 6.58
C CYS A 273 -12.21 -11.69 7.31
N PRO A 274 -11.22 -10.89 7.72
CA PRO A 274 -10.06 -11.41 8.45
C PRO A 274 -10.40 -12.01 9.82
N ILE A 275 -11.58 -11.68 10.39
CA ILE A 275 -12.02 -12.22 11.68
C ILE A 275 -12.08 -13.75 11.69
N ASP A 276 -12.61 -14.36 10.62
CA ASP A 276 -12.70 -15.81 10.45
C ASP A 276 -11.80 -16.34 9.32
N GLY A 277 -11.15 -15.45 8.57
CA GLY A 277 -10.29 -15.79 7.45
C GLY A 277 -11.06 -16.24 6.21
N MET A 278 -12.37 -15.94 6.12
CA MET A 278 -13.25 -16.37 5.04
C MET A 278 -13.75 -15.19 4.19
N THR A 279 -14.45 -15.53 3.11
CA THR A 279 -15.21 -14.55 2.33
C THR A 279 -16.69 -14.82 2.47
N HIS A 280 -17.46 -13.75 2.59
CA HIS A 280 -18.91 -13.79 2.73
C HIS A 280 -19.55 -12.98 1.61
N THR A 281 -20.73 -13.37 1.19
CA THR A 281 -21.46 -12.72 0.11
C THR A 281 -22.11 -11.42 0.57
N GLU A 282 -22.36 -10.52 -0.38
CA GLU A 282 -23.17 -9.32 -0.14
C GLU A 282 -24.57 -9.66 0.40
N LEU A 283 -25.12 -10.84 0.03
CA LEU A 283 -26.42 -11.30 0.50
C LEU A 283 -26.40 -11.66 1.99
N GLU A 284 -25.36 -12.36 2.46
CA GLU A 284 -25.19 -12.66 3.90
C GLU A 284 -25.06 -11.37 4.72
N PHE A 285 -24.42 -10.34 4.18
CA PHE A 285 -24.39 -9.02 4.83
C PHE A 285 -25.72 -8.26 4.74
N LYS A 286 -26.58 -8.55 3.76
CA LYS A 286 -27.96 -8.02 3.74
C LYS A 286 -28.80 -8.65 4.84
N GLU A 287 -28.65 -9.95 5.05
CA GLU A 287 -29.34 -10.74 6.06
C GLU A 287 -28.38 -11.15 7.19
N VAL A 288 -28.00 -10.19 8.05
CA VAL A 288 -26.91 -10.35 9.03
C VAL A 288 -27.04 -11.57 9.95
N TYR A 289 -28.24 -12.11 10.15
CA TYR A 289 -28.46 -13.34 10.92
C TYR A 289 -27.80 -14.59 10.30
N ASN A 290 -27.56 -14.57 8.98
CA ASN A 290 -26.91 -15.65 8.25
C ASN A 290 -25.38 -15.64 8.40
N LEU A 291 -24.81 -14.56 8.96
CA LEU A 291 -23.37 -14.47 9.22
C LEU A 291 -22.94 -15.50 10.28
N PRO A 292 -21.66 -15.92 10.30
CA PRO A 292 -21.15 -16.86 11.30
C PRO A 292 -21.23 -16.31 12.73
N SER A 293 -21.20 -17.22 13.72
CA SER A 293 -21.29 -16.85 15.15
C SER A 293 -20.12 -15.99 15.64
N CYS A 294 -18.97 -16.06 14.98
CA CYS A 294 -17.84 -15.16 15.24
C CYS A 294 -18.18 -13.67 15.04
N MET A 295 -19.32 -13.37 14.39
CA MET A 295 -19.82 -12.01 14.19
C MET A 295 -21.05 -11.67 15.05
N ASP A 296 -21.39 -12.45 16.07
CA ASP A 296 -22.61 -12.25 16.88
C ASP A 296 -22.68 -10.86 17.54
N THR A 297 -21.55 -10.29 17.95
CA THR A 297 -21.47 -8.91 18.43
C THR A 297 -21.92 -7.91 17.36
N TYR A 298 -21.42 -8.07 16.12
CA TYR A 298 -21.84 -7.25 14.99
C TYR A 298 -23.32 -7.44 14.66
N LYS A 299 -23.83 -8.69 14.69
CA LYS A 299 -25.26 -8.96 14.47
C LYS A 299 -26.13 -8.24 15.49
N THR A 300 -25.71 -8.25 16.76
CA THR A 300 -26.42 -7.56 17.85
C THR A 300 -26.41 -6.06 17.62
N TYR A 301 -25.26 -5.48 17.22
CA TYR A 301 -25.14 -4.04 16.95
C TYR A 301 -26.00 -3.57 15.80
N VAL A 302 -26.02 -4.32 14.70
CA VAL A 302 -26.88 -3.99 13.56
C VAL A 302 -28.37 -4.15 13.90
N LYS A 303 -28.70 -5.08 14.81
CA LYS A 303 -30.09 -5.27 15.28
C LYS A 303 -30.56 -4.10 16.16
N GLU A 304 -29.67 -3.57 17.00
CA GLU A 304 -29.96 -2.42 17.88
C GLU A 304 -29.99 -1.11 17.09
N ASP A 305 -29.04 -0.92 16.16
CA ASP A 305 -28.99 0.22 15.24
C ASP A 305 -28.58 -0.22 13.83
N GLY A 306 -29.56 -0.22 12.93
CA GLY A 306 -29.36 -0.55 11.52
C GLY A 306 -28.39 0.38 10.78
N SER A 307 -28.08 1.56 11.32
CA SER A 307 -27.09 2.50 10.76
C SER A 307 -25.66 1.98 10.86
N LEU A 308 -25.39 1.09 11.83
CA LEU A 308 -24.09 0.46 12.07
C LEU A 308 -23.79 -0.70 11.12
N LYS A 309 -24.59 -0.89 10.08
CA LYS A 309 -24.38 -1.95 9.10
C LYS A 309 -23.18 -1.63 8.21
N LEU A 310 -22.31 -2.63 8.00
CA LEU A 310 -21.21 -2.55 7.06
C LEU A 310 -21.73 -2.16 5.67
N ASN A 311 -21.24 -1.05 5.11
CA ASN A 311 -21.63 -0.62 3.78
C ASN A 311 -20.91 -1.46 2.71
N VAL A 312 -21.60 -2.52 2.27
CA VAL A 312 -21.12 -3.46 1.24
C VAL A 312 -21.35 -2.99 -0.20
N ASN A 313 -22.07 -1.87 -0.42
CA ASN A 313 -22.26 -1.30 -1.76
C ASN A 313 -21.03 -0.48 -2.20
N LYS A 314 -19.88 -1.13 -2.16
CA LYS A 314 -18.56 -0.57 -2.50
C LYS A 314 -17.88 -1.48 -3.51
N LEU A 315 -16.88 -0.95 -4.20
CA LEU A 315 -16.18 -1.68 -5.26
C LEU A 315 -15.31 -2.81 -4.70
N MET A 316 -14.83 -2.64 -3.47
CA MET A 316 -14.02 -3.59 -2.71
C MET A 316 -14.47 -3.50 -1.25
N CYS A 317 -14.59 -4.66 -0.60
CA CYS A 317 -14.98 -4.77 0.79
C CYS A 317 -14.01 -5.68 1.53
N VAL A 318 -13.23 -5.10 2.43
CA VAL A 318 -12.40 -5.81 3.41
C VAL A 318 -12.85 -5.31 4.77
N GLN A 319 -13.38 -6.21 5.58
CA GLN A 319 -13.84 -5.90 6.92
C GLN A 319 -12.64 -5.64 7.84
N ASP A 320 -12.73 -4.64 8.71
CA ASP A 320 -11.78 -4.50 9.81
C ASP A 320 -11.92 -5.71 10.77
N PRO A 321 -10.81 -6.34 11.22
CA PRO A 321 -10.89 -7.51 12.11
C PRO A 321 -11.44 -7.21 13.51
N ILE A 322 -11.48 -5.94 13.90
CA ILE A 322 -11.93 -5.47 15.21
C ILE A 322 -13.30 -4.79 15.09
N GLU A 323 -13.36 -3.71 14.31
CA GLU A 323 -14.55 -2.89 14.08
C GLU A 323 -15.35 -3.45 12.89
N LEU A 324 -16.15 -4.50 13.12
CA LEU A 324 -16.75 -5.30 12.04
C LEU A 324 -17.76 -4.55 11.15
N ASN A 325 -18.21 -3.37 11.55
CA ASN A 325 -19.00 -2.44 10.74
C ASN A 325 -18.16 -1.53 9.82
N HIS A 326 -16.83 -1.60 9.91
CA HIS A 326 -15.91 -0.79 9.12
C HIS A 326 -15.36 -1.56 7.91
N ASN A 327 -15.36 -0.90 6.74
CA ASN A 327 -14.71 -1.38 5.53
C ASN A 327 -13.45 -0.56 5.27
N VAL A 328 -12.27 -1.16 5.50
CA VAL A 328 -10.96 -0.48 5.35
C VAL A 328 -10.66 -0.07 3.89
N THR A 329 -11.41 -0.61 2.93
CA THR A 329 -11.28 -0.31 1.50
C THR A 329 -12.42 0.56 0.93
N ALA A 330 -13.23 1.20 1.78
CA ALA A 330 -14.41 1.96 1.36
C ALA A 330 -14.10 3.15 0.42
N CYS A 331 -12.87 3.66 0.43
CA CYS A 331 -12.41 4.77 -0.40
C CYS A 331 -11.84 4.34 -1.76
N THR A 332 -11.75 3.02 -2.03
CA THR A 332 -11.13 2.50 -3.25
C THR A 332 -11.87 2.94 -4.51
N GLN A 333 -11.12 3.53 -5.44
CA GLN A 333 -11.64 3.95 -6.74
C GLN A 333 -11.62 2.81 -7.75
N TYR A 334 -12.52 2.86 -8.74
CA TYR A 334 -12.57 1.86 -9.82
C TYR A 334 -11.24 1.72 -10.55
N SER A 335 -10.57 2.84 -10.85
CA SER A 335 -9.27 2.81 -11.51
C SER A 335 -8.21 2.08 -10.69
N THR A 336 -8.23 2.24 -9.37
CA THR A 336 -7.30 1.58 -8.44
C THR A 336 -7.56 0.08 -8.41
N LEU A 337 -8.82 -0.34 -8.20
CA LEU A 337 -9.20 -1.75 -8.20
C LEU A 337 -8.90 -2.41 -9.55
N ASN A 338 -9.28 -1.78 -10.66
CA ASN A 338 -9.01 -2.30 -11.99
C ASN A 338 -7.50 -2.45 -12.25
N SER A 339 -6.69 -1.48 -11.81
CA SER A 339 -5.23 -1.58 -11.88
C SER A 339 -4.71 -2.74 -11.01
N PHE A 340 -5.16 -2.85 -9.76
CA PHE A 340 -4.78 -3.94 -8.86
C PHE A 340 -5.06 -5.33 -9.46
N VAL A 341 -6.30 -5.56 -9.94
CA VAL A 341 -6.69 -6.82 -10.60
C VAL A 341 -5.84 -7.10 -11.84
N SER A 342 -5.58 -6.06 -12.66
CA SER A 342 -4.78 -6.23 -13.87
C SER A 342 -3.32 -6.58 -13.55
N TYR A 343 -2.73 -5.97 -12.52
CA TYR A 343 -1.38 -6.28 -12.07
C TYR A 343 -1.33 -7.67 -11.43
N CYS A 344 -2.31 -8.06 -10.61
CA CYS A 344 -2.40 -9.42 -10.09
C CYS A 344 -2.44 -10.46 -11.23
N ALA A 345 -3.19 -10.21 -12.31
CA ALA A 345 -3.22 -11.11 -13.46
C ALA A 345 -1.87 -11.18 -14.20
N LEU A 346 -1.20 -10.04 -14.40
CA LEU A 346 0.14 -9.97 -14.99
C LEU A 346 1.16 -10.74 -14.13
N ASP A 347 1.16 -10.46 -12.83
CA ASP A 347 2.14 -10.95 -11.87
C ASP A 347 1.96 -12.45 -11.60
N ALA A 348 0.72 -12.97 -11.63
CA ALA A 348 0.46 -14.41 -11.64
C ALA A 348 1.08 -15.09 -12.89
N GLY A 349 1.00 -14.45 -14.05
CA GLY A 349 1.66 -14.90 -15.28
C GLY A 349 3.19 -14.88 -15.14
N ILE A 350 3.76 -13.83 -14.56
CA ILE A 350 5.19 -13.72 -14.26
C ILE A 350 5.62 -14.85 -13.32
N CYS A 351 4.91 -15.08 -12.20
CA CYS A 351 5.18 -16.17 -11.28
C CYS A 351 5.17 -17.54 -11.98
N THR A 352 4.19 -17.78 -12.86
CA THR A 352 4.09 -19.01 -13.64
C THR A 352 5.29 -19.19 -14.56
N MET A 353 5.70 -18.14 -15.28
CA MET A 353 6.87 -18.19 -16.16
C MET A 353 8.17 -18.40 -15.38
N SER A 354 8.37 -17.65 -14.29
CA SER A 354 9.57 -17.72 -13.46
C SER A 354 9.72 -19.06 -12.72
N SER A 355 8.62 -19.77 -12.45
CA SER A 355 8.68 -21.11 -11.84
C SER A 355 9.49 -22.12 -12.65
N LYS A 356 9.61 -21.92 -13.97
CA LYS A 356 10.40 -22.78 -14.87
C LYS A 356 11.92 -22.66 -14.68
N ASP A 357 12.38 -21.59 -14.05
CA ASP A 357 13.80 -21.31 -13.77
C ASP A 357 14.01 -21.03 -12.28
N ASP A 358 13.32 -21.79 -11.43
CA ASP A 358 13.43 -21.73 -9.97
C ASP A 358 13.32 -20.29 -9.40
N TYR A 359 12.45 -19.49 -10.01
CA TYR A 359 12.16 -18.11 -9.63
C TYR A 359 13.36 -17.15 -9.66
N ARG A 360 14.45 -17.49 -10.36
CA ARG A 360 15.72 -16.73 -10.42
C ARG A 360 15.56 -15.25 -10.74
N ASN A 361 14.63 -14.91 -11.62
CA ASN A 361 14.35 -13.53 -12.06
C ASN A 361 13.03 -12.95 -11.53
N LEU A 362 12.33 -13.65 -10.64
CA LEU A 362 10.97 -13.30 -10.22
C LEU A 362 10.88 -11.86 -9.67
N MET A 363 11.71 -11.51 -8.69
CA MET A 363 11.67 -10.18 -8.07
C MET A 363 12.00 -9.06 -9.07
N LYS A 364 13.01 -9.26 -9.92
CA LYS A 364 13.39 -8.30 -10.97
C LYS A 364 12.21 -8.05 -11.91
N THR A 365 11.56 -9.12 -12.38
CA THR A 365 10.45 -9.01 -13.32
C THR A 365 9.22 -8.38 -12.66
N LEU A 366 8.87 -8.73 -11.42
CA LEU A 366 7.76 -8.12 -10.69
C LEU A 366 7.96 -6.60 -10.49
N LEU A 367 9.17 -6.17 -10.12
CA LEU A 367 9.46 -4.76 -9.83
C LEU A 367 9.59 -3.87 -11.08
N THR A 368 9.90 -4.46 -12.24
CA THR A 368 10.14 -3.71 -13.50
C THR A 368 8.99 -3.83 -14.49
N SER A 369 8.13 -4.83 -14.35
CA SER A 369 7.00 -5.02 -15.26
C SER A 369 5.94 -3.95 -15.03
N SER A 370 5.50 -3.33 -16.12
CA SER A 370 4.42 -2.35 -16.08
C SER A 370 3.43 -2.63 -17.18
N ILE A 371 2.15 -2.49 -16.84
CA ILE A 371 1.09 -2.59 -17.84
C ILE A 371 1.17 -1.32 -18.68
N LYS A 372 1.66 -1.48 -19.91
CA LYS A 372 1.56 -0.43 -20.94
C LYS A 372 0.09 -0.20 -21.24
N LYS A 373 -0.57 0.69 -20.50
CA LYS A 373 -1.90 1.17 -20.86
C LYS A 373 -1.80 1.66 -22.30
N LYS A 374 -2.53 1.03 -23.24
CA LYS A 374 -2.74 1.64 -24.56
C LYS A 374 -3.29 3.03 -24.25
N PRO A 375 -2.58 4.12 -24.58
CA PRO A 375 -3.16 5.43 -24.39
C PRO A 375 -4.44 5.46 -25.22
N CYS A 376 -5.57 5.83 -24.61
CA CYS A 376 -6.67 6.38 -25.39
C CYS A 376 -6.10 7.65 -26.01
N LYS A 377 -5.53 7.54 -27.21
CA LYS A 377 -4.79 8.62 -27.86
C LYS A 377 -5.69 9.85 -27.90
N GLY A 378 -5.32 10.86 -27.12
CA GLY A 378 -6.02 12.13 -27.06
C GLY A 378 -7.44 12.06 -26.50
N LYS A 379 -7.82 11.12 -25.62
CA LYS A 379 -9.18 11.11 -25.05
C LYS A 379 -9.21 10.66 -23.59
N PHE A 380 -9.95 11.38 -22.75
CA PHE A 380 -10.26 10.97 -21.39
C PHE A 380 -11.71 11.24 -20.99
N ILE A 381 -12.17 10.53 -19.96
CA ILE A 381 -13.55 10.62 -19.47
C ILE A 381 -13.54 10.98 -17.98
N VAL A 382 -14.42 11.89 -17.58
CA VAL A 382 -14.68 12.28 -16.19
C VAL A 382 -16.17 12.10 -15.91
N THR A 383 -16.51 11.64 -14.72
CA THR A 383 -17.90 11.42 -14.30
C THR A 383 -18.20 12.24 -13.05
N ILE A 384 -19.32 12.96 -13.07
CA ILE A 384 -19.83 13.76 -11.96
C ILE A 384 -21.22 13.21 -11.61
N SER A 385 -21.50 12.98 -10.32
CA SER A 385 -22.80 12.44 -9.89
C SER A 385 -23.27 13.10 -8.61
N ALA A 386 -24.58 13.32 -8.49
CA ALA A 386 -25.16 13.91 -7.29
C ALA A 386 -25.00 13.05 -6.02
N LYS A 387 -24.78 11.72 -6.13
CA LYS A 387 -24.73 10.78 -4.98
C LYS A 387 -23.69 11.06 -3.89
N ARG A 388 -22.72 11.95 -4.13
CA ARG A 388 -21.72 12.37 -3.12
C ARG A 388 -22.09 13.65 -2.38
N CYS A 389 -23.10 14.37 -2.84
CA CYS A 389 -23.75 15.46 -2.12
C CYS A 389 -25.04 14.86 -1.54
N GLN A 390 -25.24 14.90 -0.22
CA GLN A 390 -26.50 14.46 0.38
C GLN A 390 -27.64 15.39 -0.09
N TYR A 391 -28.28 15.04 -1.21
CA TYR A 391 -29.58 15.57 -1.58
C TYR A 391 -30.62 14.81 -0.75
N HIS A 392 -31.21 15.47 0.23
CA HIS A 392 -32.43 14.96 0.87
C HIS A 392 -33.53 14.89 -0.18
N ASN A 393 -33.79 13.69 -0.69
CA ASN A 393 -35.05 13.33 -1.33
C ASN A 393 -35.83 12.47 -0.35
N ASP A 394 -36.43 13.08 0.66
CA ASP A 394 -37.40 12.41 1.50
C ASP A 394 -38.80 12.63 0.89
N SER A 395 -39.18 11.70 0.03
CA SER A 395 -40.57 11.38 -0.22
C SER A 395 -40.97 10.26 0.76
N ASN A 396 -41.65 10.62 1.86
CA ASN A 396 -42.82 9.92 2.42
C ASN A 396 -43.21 10.48 3.82
N ASN A 397 -44.33 11.22 3.83
CA ASN A 397 -45.34 11.43 4.88
C ASN A 397 -44.96 11.56 6.36
N MET A 398 -45.25 12.74 6.95
CA MET A 398 -46.30 12.92 7.97
C MET A 398 -46.54 14.41 8.22
N GLU A 399 -47.80 14.83 8.22
CA GLU A 399 -48.24 16.19 8.54
C GLU A 399 -47.95 16.54 10.00
N THR A 400 -47.43 17.74 10.25
CA THR A 400 -48.03 18.70 11.20
C THR A 400 -47.38 20.08 11.03
N SER A 401 -48.23 21.09 11.07
CA SER A 401 -48.04 22.49 10.73
C SER A 401 -47.05 23.26 11.62
N ILE A 402 -46.30 24.21 11.03
CA ILE A 402 -46.31 25.67 11.31
C ILE A 402 -45.05 26.35 10.68
N ASP A 403 -45.32 27.45 9.96
CA ASP A 403 -44.48 28.59 9.51
C ASP A 403 -43.39 28.47 8.42
N THR A 404 -43.82 28.86 7.22
CA THR A 404 -43.17 29.66 6.16
C THR A 404 -41.68 30.04 6.29
N VAL A 405 -40.83 29.35 5.52
CA VAL A 405 -39.76 29.96 4.70
C VAL A 405 -39.65 29.12 3.42
N ASP A 406 -39.75 29.77 2.25
CA ASP A 406 -39.60 29.18 0.92
C ASP A 406 -38.30 28.33 0.81
N LYS A 407 -38.43 27.01 0.91
CA LYS A 407 -37.40 26.06 0.46
C LYS A 407 -37.74 25.66 -0.97
N THR A 408 -37.21 26.40 -1.94
CA THR A 408 -37.28 26.04 -3.36
C THR A 408 -36.69 24.64 -3.57
N LYS A 409 -37.55 23.67 -3.92
CA LYS A 409 -37.13 22.33 -4.33
C LYS A 409 -36.28 22.45 -5.61
N LEU A 410 -34.97 22.22 -5.49
CA LEU A 410 -34.06 22.26 -6.64
C LEU A 410 -34.41 21.13 -7.63
N THR A 411 -34.73 21.47 -8.86
CA THR A 411 -35.13 20.51 -9.89
C THR A 411 -33.91 19.76 -10.45
N SER A 412 -34.15 18.63 -11.13
CA SER A 412 -33.06 17.92 -11.82
C SER A 412 -32.41 18.76 -12.91
N SER A 413 -33.16 19.68 -13.50
CA SER A 413 -32.67 20.62 -14.52
C SER A 413 -31.69 21.62 -13.92
N ASP A 414 -32.04 22.21 -12.79
CA ASP A 414 -31.21 23.16 -12.06
C ASP A 414 -29.85 22.54 -11.69
N TRP A 415 -29.82 21.25 -11.35
CA TRP A 415 -28.56 20.56 -11.05
C TRP A 415 -27.64 20.46 -12.28
N TYR A 416 -28.16 20.05 -13.44
CA TYR A 416 -27.36 19.99 -14.67
C TYR A 416 -26.90 21.38 -15.09
N PHE A 417 -27.74 22.40 -14.92
CA PHE A 417 -27.39 23.79 -15.18
C PHE A 417 -26.28 24.29 -14.27
N THR A 418 -26.40 24.07 -12.97
CA THR A 418 -25.36 24.40 -11.99
C THR A 418 -24.03 23.71 -12.30
N VAL A 419 -24.05 22.41 -12.65
CA VAL A 419 -22.81 21.70 -13.01
C VAL A 419 -22.19 22.28 -14.29
N PHE A 420 -23.02 22.67 -15.27
CA PHE A 420 -22.57 23.31 -16.50
C PHE A 420 -21.94 24.68 -16.25
N THR A 421 -22.54 25.54 -15.42
CA THR A 421 -22.01 26.88 -15.10
C THR A 421 -20.67 26.78 -14.36
N ILE A 422 -20.59 25.89 -13.38
CA ILE A 422 -19.32 25.62 -12.67
C ILE A 422 -18.27 25.09 -13.66
N LEU A 423 -18.61 24.13 -14.52
CA LEU A 423 -17.68 23.58 -15.51
C LEU A 423 -17.16 24.64 -16.48
N LYS A 424 -18.05 25.49 -17.01
CA LYS A 424 -17.68 26.62 -17.88
C LYS A 424 -16.72 27.57 -17.15
N SER A 425 -17.02 27.90 -15.90
CA SER A 425 -16.14 28.73 -15.06
C SER A 425 -14.78 28.06 -14.80
N ILE A 426 -14.72 26.74 -14.59
CA ILE A 426 -13.45 26.01 -14.46
C ILE A 426 -12.63 26.17 -15.74
N PHE A 427 -13.24 25.97 -16.91
CA PHE A 427 -12.54 26.11 -18.19
C PHE A 427 -12.04 27.55 -18.40
N GLU A 428 -12.89 28.55 -18.28
CA GLU A 428 -12.54 29.95 -18.56
C GLU A 428 -11.62 30.57 -17.51
N ASN A 429 -11.82 30.26 -16.23
CA ASN A 429 -11.16 30.97 -15.13
C ASN A 429 -10.05 30.18 -14.45
N ILE A 430 -10.10 28.86 -14.45
CA ILE A 430 -9.07 28.01 -13.82
C ILE A 430 -8.12 27.44 -14.87
N PHE A 431 -8.65 26.86 -15.94
CA PHE A 431 -7.84 26.32 -17.04
C PHE A 431 -7.39 27.41 -18.02
N LYS A 432 -8.06 28.58 -17.99
CA LYS A 432 -7.73 29.74 -18.82
C LYS A 432 -7.75 29.40 -20.31
N VAL A 433 -8.81 28.70 -20.71
CA VAL A 433 -9.16 28.42 -22.10
C VAL A 433 -10.37 29.25 -22.52
N GLN A 434 -10.36 29.73 -23.75
CA GLN A 434 -11.55 30.25 -24.42
C GLN A 434 -12.51 29.09 -24.69
N THR A 435 -13.79 29.26 -24.36
CA THR A 435 -14.80 28.21 -24.56
C THR A 435 -15.88 28.66 -25.51
N GLU A 436 -16.11 27.88 -26.56
CA GLU A 436 -17.28 28.00 -27.44
C GLU A 436 -18.23 26.83 -27.19
N VAL A 437 -19.53 27.11 -27.09
CA VAL A 437 -20.54 26.08 -26.74
C VAL A 437 -21.38 25.75 -27.96
N PHE A 438 -21.54 24.45 -28.21
CA PHE A 438 -22.34 23.89 -29.29
C PHE A 438 -23.36 22.90 -28.73
N THR A 439 -24.55 22.84 -29.30
CA THR A 439 -25.51 21.77 -29.03
C THR A 439 -25.47 20.72 -30.14
N ALA A 440 -25.68 19.46 -29.76
CA ALA A 440 -25.93 18.39 -30.71
C ALA A 440 -27.44 18.30 -30.95
N ASN A 441 -27.94 18.88 -32.04
CA ASN A 441 -29.32 18.64 -32.46
C ASN A 441 -29.47 17.20 -32.93
N ILE A 442 -30.59 16.55 -32.56
CA ILE A 442 -30.95 15.24 -33.09
C ILE A 442 -31.27 15.44 -34.58
N GLY A 443 -30.30 15.21 -35.46
CA GLY A 443 -30.51 15.06 -36.91
C GLY A 443 -29.89 16.08 -37.86
N ALA A 444 -29.33 17.22 -37.41
CA ALA A 444 -28.65 18.16 -38.33
C ALA A 444 -27.70 19.13 -37.60
N GLY A 445 -26.40 19.10 -37.97
CA GLY A 445 -25.40 20.15 -37.73
C GLY A 445 -25.09 20.56 -36.27
N GLN A 446 -23.81 20.85 -35.98
CA GLN A 446 -23.47 21.57 -34.75
C GLN A 446 -23.86 23.04 -34.91
N GLN A 447 -24.69 23.58 -34.00
CA GLN A 447 -25.01 25.01 -33.96
C GLN A 447 -24.23 25.68 -32.83
N LYS A 448 -23.51 26.76 -33.14
CA LYS A 448 -22.82 27.61 -32.16
C LYS A 448 -23.86 28.44 -31.41
N ILE A 449 -23.75 28.48 -30.08
CA ILE A 449 -24.68 29.24 -29.22
C ILE A 449 -23.87 30.20 -28.34
N GLU A 450 -24.20 31.50 -28.39
CA GLU A 450 -23.52 32.55 -27.61
C GLU A 450 -23.99 32.59 -26.15
N ILE A 451 -25.28 32.33 -25.88
CA ILE A 451 -25.85 32.29 -24.53
C ILE A 451 -26.80 31.09 -24.45
N LEU A 452 -26.48 30.13 -23.57
CA LEU A 452 -27.30 28.93 -23.36
C LEU A 452 -28.13 29.11 -22.08
N SER A 453 -29.46 29.21 -22.22
CA SER A 453 -30.38 29.29 -21.07
C SER A 453 -30.73 27.91 -20.49
N ASP A 454 -31.20 27.88 -19.25
CA ASP A 454 -31.65 26.69 -18.52
C ASP A 454 -32.69 25.88 -19.33
N VAL A 455 -33.62 26.59 -19.96
CA VAL A 455 -34.68 26.03 -20.82
C VAL A 455 -34.12 25.37 -22.09
N GLN A 456 -33.05 25.92 -22.67
CA GLN A 456 -32.39 25.32 -23.83
C GLN A 456 -31.54 24.12 -23.42
N MET A 457 -30.92 24.18 -22.24
CA MET A 457 -30.17 23.06 -21.68
C MET A 457 -31.04 21.82 -21.49
N GLU A 458 -32.25 21.96 -20.93
CA GLU A 458 -33.17 20.83 -20.73
C GLU A 458 -33.39 19.99 -21.98
N LYS A 459 -33.52 20.64 -23.14
CA LYS A 459 -33.82 19.99 -24.42
C LYS A 459 -32.67 19.16 -24.97
N HIS A 460 -31.44 19.39 -24.51
CA HIS A 460 -30.25 18.76 -25.08
C HIS A 460 -29.63 17.74 -24.14
N GLN A 461 -29.55 16.49 -24.61
CA GLN A 461 -28.86 15.40 -23.91
C GLN A 461 -27.34 15.60 -23.89
N LYS A 462 -26.79 16.21 -24.95
CA LYS A 462 -25.36 16.41 -25.17
C LYS A 462 -25.07 17.84 -25.54
N ILE A 463 -24.05 18.40 -24.90
CA ILE A 463 -23.53 19.75 -25.14
C ILE A 463 -22.03 19.62 -25.34
N ILE A 464 -21.46 20.39 -26.26
CA ILE A 464 -20.05 20.30 -26.62
C ILE A 464 -19.41 21.65 -26.33
N PHE A 465 -18.36 21.65 -25.53
CA PHE A 465 -17.44 22.78 -25.40
C PHE A 465 -16.28 22.56 -26.36
N HIS A 466 -16.01 23.54 -27.22
CA HIS A 466 -14.72 23.66 -27.89
C HIS A 466 -13.86 24.62 -27.09
N CYS A 467 -12.72 24.12 -26.62
CA CYS A 467 -11.86 24.82 -25.70
C CYS A 467 -10.49 25.03 -26.33
N THR A 468 -10.06 26.30 -26.45
CA THR A 468 -8.74 26.67 -26.97
C THR A 468 -8.00 27.55 -25.97
N GLY A 469 -6.71 27.35 -25.78
CA GLY A 469 -5.94 28.16 -24.84
C GLY A 469 -4.43 28.06 -25.02
N SER A 470 -3.75 29.10 -24.53
CA SER A 470 -2.31 29.27 -24.69
C SER A 470 -1.52 29.27 -23.38
N HIS A 471 -2.21 29.24 -22.23
CA HIS A 471 -1.60 29.30 -20.91
C HIS A 471 -1.44 27.91 -20.28
N CYS A 472 -0.22 27.57 -19.87
CA CYS A 472 0.05 26.36 -19.10
C CYS A 472 -0.11 26.59 -17.59
N VAL A 473 -1.33 26.39 -17.06
CA VAL A 473 -1.68 26.72 -15.66
C VAL A 473 -1.38 25.62 -14.63
N TRP A 474 -0.94 24.43 -15.08
CA TRP A 474 -0.75 23.25 -14.21
C TRP A 474 0.69 23.02 -13.74
N ARG A 475 1.69 23.46 -14.50
CA ARG A 475 3.10 23.36 -14.07
C ARG A 475 3.37 24.28 -12.87
N ASN A 476 4.31 23.96 -11.99
CA ASN A 476 4.78 24.85 -10.91
C ASN A 476 3.68 25.55 -10.08
N ARG A 477 2.50 24.93 -9.95
CA ARG A 477 1.37 25.46 -9.16
C ARG A 477 1.67 25.21 -7.67
N LYS A 478 2.55 26.03 -7.07
CA LYS A 478 2.92 25.93 -5.65
C LYS A 478 1.89 26.66 -4.79
N VAL A 479 1.32 25.96 -3.81
CA VAL A 479 0.29 26.47 -2.89
C VAL A 479 0.88 26.76 -1.49
N ASN A 480 2.15 26.45 -1.25
CA ASN A 480 2.72 26.25 0.09
C ASN A 480 2.90 27.50 0.98
N SER A 481 2.29 28.64 0.65
CA SER A 481 2.38 29.85 1.49
C SER A 481 1.19 30.81 1.38
N ILE A 482 0.05 30.36 0.83
CA ILE A 482 -1.10 31.26 0.61
C ILE A 482 -2.19 30.96 1.65
N VAL A 483 -2.36 31.89 2.59
CA VAL A 483 -3.53 31.89 3.48
C VAL A 483 -4.72 32.43 2.68
N LEU A 484 -5.66 31.56 2.33
CA LEU A 484 -6.91 31.93 1.67
C LEU A 484 -8.03 32.05 2.70
N ASP A 485 -8.94 33.00 2.47
CA ASP A 485 -10.14 33.15 3.27
C ASP A 485 -10.92 31.80 3.32
N PRO A 486 -11.14 31.23 4.52
CA PRO A 486 -11.88 29.99 4.69
C PRO A 486 -13.28 30.02 4.06
N SER A 487 -13.93 31.19 4.03
CA SER A 487 -15.31 31.38 3.57
C SER A 487 -15.50 31.21 2.06
N LEU A 488 -14.42 31.28 1.27
CA LEU A 488 -14.47 31.16 -0.19
C LEU A 488 -14.75 29.71 -0.63
N SER A 489 -15.56 29.58 -1.68
CA SER A 489 -15.80 28.28 -2.33
C SER A 489 -14.51 27.73 -2.95
N CYS A 490 -14.45 26.40 -3.13
CA CYS A 490 -13.31 25.74 -3.79
C CYS A 490 -13.04 26.35 -5.18
N LEU A 491 -14.09 26.63 -5.96
CA LEU A 491 -13.99 27.31 -7.25
C LEU A 491 -13.28 28.67 -7.13
N ARG A 492 -13.68 29.53 -6.18
CA ARG A 492 -13.05 30.86 -5.99
C ARG A 492 -11.59 30.75 -5.59
N LYS A 493 -11.26 29.82 -4.69
CA LYS A 493 -9.88 29.56 -4.24
C LYS A 493 -8.99 29.15 -5.43
N GLU A 494 -9.45 28.23 -6.26
CA GLU A 494 -8.68 27.77 -7.42
C GLU A 494 -8.57 28.83 -8.54
N ILE A 495 -9.59 29.67 -8.75
CA ILE A 495 -9.50 30.83 -9.65
C ILE A 495 -8.39 31.78 -9.18
N PHE A 496 -8.34 32.06 -7.88
CA PHE A 496 -7.31 32.92 -7.30
C PHE A 496 -5.90 32.34 -7.47
N ILE A 497 -5.71 31.04 -7.19
CA ILE A 497 -4.43 30.36 -7.40
C ILE A 497 -4.01 30.42 -8.88
N THR A 498 -4.95 30.25 -9.82
CA THR A 498 -4.65 30.38 -11.25
C THR A 498 -4.16 31.78 -11.61
N LYS A 499 -4.80 32.84 -11.11
CA LYS A 499 -4.36 34.22 -11.36
C LYS A 499 -2.92 34.43 -10.89
N LEU A 500 -2.60 34.05 -9.65
CA LEU A 500 -1.24 34.14 -9.12
C LEU A 500 -0.22 33.30 -9.90
N THR A 501 -0.64 32.12 -10.36
CA THR A 501 0.23 31.23 -11.17
C THR A 501 0.59 31.88 -12.50
N ILE A 502 -0.28 32.71 -13.07
CA ILE A 502 -0.01 33.44 -14.32
C ILE A 502 0.83 34.69 -14.03
N GLU A 503 0.42 35.52 -13.05
CA GLU A 503 1.10 36.77 -12.69
C GLU A 503 2.56 36.57 -12.24
N SER A 504 2.84 35.49 -11.51
CA SER A 504 4.21 35.14 -11.09
C SER A 504 5.13 34.75 -12.24
N ARG A 505 4.58 34.43 -13.42
CA ARG A 505 5.33 33.95 -14.59
C ARG A 505 5.62 35.01 -15.64
N ASP A 506 4.74 36.00 -15.79
CA ASP A 506 4.93 37.10 -16.76
C ASP A 506 6.21 37.92 -16.49
N LYS A 507 6.86 37.72 -15.34
CA LYS A 507 8.16 38.34 -15.01
C LYS A 507 9.40 37.57 -15.45
N LYS A 508 9.32 36.31 -15.91
CA LYS A 508 10.53 35.48 -16.11
C LYS A 508 10.65 34.60 -17.37
N ASP A 509 9.63 34.35 -18.20
CA ASP A 509 9.87 33.48 -19.39
C ASP A 509 8.82 33.58 -20.51
N ILE A 510 9.24 33.93 -21.73
CA ILE A 510 8.41 33.93 -22.96
C ILE A 510 8.25 32.51 -23.55
N THR A 511 9.02 31.53 -23.07
CA THR A 511 9.18 30.18 -23.63
C THR A 511 8.04 29.18 -23.33
N ASN A 512 6.97 29.59 -22.64
CA ASN A 512 5.95 28.67 -22.10
C ASN A 512 4.53 28.80 -22.69
N ARG A 513 4.37 29.44 -23.86
CA ARG A 513 3.10 29.40 -24.59
C ARG A 513 2.86 27.98 -25.11
N ILE A 514 1.69 27.44 -24.79
CA ILE A 514 1.25 26.14 -25.29
C ILE A 514 0.18 26.32 -26.36
N ASN A 515 -0.12 25.27 -27.11
CA ASN A 515 -1.37 25.19 -27.87
C ASN A 515 -2.20 24.06 -27.28
N LEU A 516 -3.27 24.43 -26.56
CA LEU A 516 -4.25 23.51 -26.01
C LEU A 516 -5.56 23.71 -26.77
N ASP A 517 -6.00 22.67 -27.47
CA ASP A 517 -7.21 22.61 -28.27
C ASP A 517 -7.90 21.25 -28.05
N PHE A 518 -9.08 21.27 -27.44
CA PHE A 518 -9.85 20.08 -27.13
C PHE A 518 -11.36 20.31 -27.22
N LEU A 519 -12.09 19.21 -27.46
CA LEU A 519 -13.54 19.15 -27.31
C LEU A 519 -13.89 18.48 -25.99
N CYS A 520 -14.80 19.06 -25.21
CA CYS A 520 -15.41 18.42 -24.05
C CYS A 520 -16.90 18.20 -24.32
N THR A 521 -17.32 16.95 -24.48
CA THR A 521 -18.75 16.59 -24.54
C THR A 521 -19.31 16.41 -23.14
N PHE A 522 -20.25 17.26 -22.75
CA PHE A 522 -21.09 17.17 -21.58
C PHE A 522 -22.33 16.34 -21.90
N GLU A 523 -22.42 15.13 -21.36
CA GLU A 523 -23.55 14.23 -21.58
C GLU A 523 -24.33 13.98 -20.29
N LYS A 524 -25.62 14.33 -20.29
CA LYS A 524 -26.54 14.05 -19.18
C LYS A 524 -26.83 12.56 -19.11
N ARG A 525 -26.95 11.98 -17.91
CA ARG A 525 -27.28 10.58 -17.66
C ARG A 525 -28.13 10.45 -16.41
N HIS A 526 -29.14 9.59 -16.46
CA HIS A 526 -30.02 9.34 -15.33
C HIS A 526 -29.42 8.29 -14.36
N PRO A 527 -29.60 8.42 -13.02
CA PRO A 527 -30.09 9.61 -12.30
C PRO A 527 -28.95 10.61 -12.02
N LEU A 528 -29.22 11.91 -12.22
CA LEU A 528 -28.35 13.07 -11.87
C LEU A 528 -26.84 12.81 -12.01
N LYS A 529 -26.44 12.47 -13.23
CA LYS A 529 -25.05 12.13 -13.58
C LYS A 529 -24.65 12.85 -14.86
N VAL A 530 -23.45 13.40 -14.88
CA VAL A 530 -22.83 13.96 -16.08
C VAL A 530 -21.59 13.14 -16.43
N ILE A 531 -21.49 12.76 -17.69
CA ILE A 531 -20.28 12.18 -18.26
C ILE A 531 -19.64 13.24 -19.14
N LEU A 532 -18.42 13.66 -18.77
CA LEU A 532 -17.59 14.54 -19.57
C LEU A 532 -16.62 13.70 -20.38
N THR A 533 -16.65 13.87 -21.69
CA THR A 533 -15.72 13.21 -22.61
C THR A 533 -14.83 14.26 -23.25
N VAL A 534 -13.56 14.30 -22.86
CA VAL A 534 -12.58 15.28 -23.35
C VAL A 534 -11.70 14.64 -24.41
N THR A 535 -11.66 15.24 -25.60
CA THR A 535 -10.95 14.73 -26.77
C THR A 535 -10.03 15.80 -27.34
N ASN A 536 -8.73 15.52 -27.37
CA ASN A 536 -7.71 16.33 -28.03
C ASN A 536 -8.05 16.51 -29.50
N GLN A 537 -7.99 17.75 -30.00
CA GLN A 537 -8.11 18.04 -31.42
C GLN A 537 -6.72 18.23 -32.02
N HIS A 538 -6.11 19.40 -31.78
CA HIS A 538 -4.86 19.80 -32.41
C HIS A 538 -3.73 20.09 -31.42
N SER A 539 -3.91 19.79 -30.12
CA SER A 539 -2.84 19.98 -29.13
C SER A 539 -1.70 18.99 -29.35
N ASN A 540 -0.47 19.42 -29.03
CA ASN A 540 0.65 18.49 -28.88
C ASN A 540 0.28 17.41 -27.84
N TYR A 541 0.53 16.14 -28.18
CA TYR A 541 0.14 15.01 -27.36
C TYR A 541 0.72 15.04 -25.93
N HIS A 542 1.98 15.46 -25.76
CA HIS A 542 2.61 15.54 -24.43
C HIS A 542 1.95 16.63 -23.59
N ILE A 543 1.67 17.79 -24.18
CA ILE A 543 0.97 18.90 -23.51
C ILE A 543 -0.44 18.45 -23.09
N PHE A 544 -1.18 17.80 -23.99
CA PHE A 544 -2.51 17.29 -23.68
C PHE A 544 -2.48 16.23 -22.57
N LYS A 545 -1.46 15.37 -22.54
CA LYS A 545 -1.31 14.33 -21.51
C LYS A 545 -1.01 14.94 -20.13
N GLU A 546 -0.19 15.98 -20.05
CA GLU A 546 0.01 16.73 -18.81
C GLU A 546 -1.29 17.40 -18.35
N PHE A 547 -2.00 18.06 -19.28
CA PHE A 547 -3.30 18.66 -19.01
C PHE A 547 -4.32 17.63 -18.52
N GLU A 548 -4.39 16.46 -19.15
CA GLU A 548 -5.27 15.36 -18.75
C GLU A 548 -5.03 14.98 -17.27
N GLY A 549 -3.76 14.84 -16.86
CA GLY A 549 -3.41 14.54 -15.47
C GLY A 549 -3.93 15.60 -14.51
N PHE A 550 -3.70 16.88 -14.83
CA PHE A 550 -4.19 18.00 -14.02
C PHE A 550 -5.72 18.08 -13.97
N ALA A 551 -6.38 18.00 -15.13
CA ALA A 551 -7.83 18.10 -15.25
C ALA A 551 -8.54 16.98 -14.50
N LYS A 552 -8.06 15.73 -14.59
CA LYS A 552 -8.62 14.60 -13.83
C LYS A 552 -8.51 14.81 -12.32
N CYS A 553 -7.40 15.35 -11.84
CA CYS A 553 -7.19 15.59 -10.41
C CYS A 553 -8.06 16.72 -9.85
N LYS A 554 -8.32 17.78 -10.64
CA LYS A 554 -8.98 19.01 -10.15
C LYS A 554 -10.47 19.08 -10.44
N LEU A 555 -10.91 18.64 -11.62
CA LEU A 555 -12.24 18.98 -12.15
C LEU A 555 -13.38 18.42 -11.27
N VAL A 556 -13.31 17.15 -10.87
CA VAL A 556 -14.34 16.54 -10.01
C VAL A 556 -14.34 17.18 -8.62
N GLY A 557 -13.17 17.32 -8.01
CA GLY A 557 -13.04 17.87 -6.66
C GLY A 557 -13.54 19.31 -6.56
N ILE A 558 -13.25 20.16 -7.54
CA ILE A 558 -13.73 21.55 -7.56
C ILE A 558 -15.25 21.58 -7.69
N ILE A 559 -15.84 20.79 -8.60
CA ILE A 559 -17.29 20.77 -8.80
C ILE A 559 -18.00 20.27 -7.54
N GLU A 560 -17.59 19.11 -7.01
CA GLU A 560 -18.21 18.51 -5.81
C GLU A 560 -18.11 19.46 -4.61
N GLN A 561 -16.93 20.01 -4.31
CA GLN A 561 -16.74 20.91 -3.17
C GLN A 561 -17.46 22.25 -3.33
N THR A 562 -17.62 22.73 -4.57
CA THR A 562 -18.38 23.96 -4.84
C THR A 562 -19.88 23.72 -4.67
N LEU A 563 -20.40 22.57 -5.12
CA LEU A 563 -21.79 22.19 -4.90
C LEU A 563 -22.11 22.04 -3.40
N ILE A 564 -21.23 21.40 -2.62
CA ILE A 564 -21.37 21.29 -1.17
C ILE A 564 -21.40 22.67 -0.51
N HIS A 565 -20.49 23.57 -0.90
CA HIS A 565 -20.46 24.94 -0.39
C HIS A 565 -21.74 25.73 -0.74
N MET A 566 -22.25 25.60 -1.97
CA MET A 566 -23.51 26.22 -2.37
C MET A 566 -24.69 25.76 -1.51
N GLN A 567 -24.75 24.45 -1.20
CA GLN A 567 -25.76 23.88 -0.31
C GLN A 567 -25.62 24.40 1.12
N GLN A 568 -24.41 24.41 1.67
CA GLN A 568 -24.14 24.83 3.05
C GLN A 568 -24.48 26.31 3.31
N PHE A 569 -24.24 27.17 2.32
CA PHE A 569 -24.38 28.62 2.47
C PHE A 569 -25.58 29.22 1.72
N ASN A 570 -26.43 28.37 1.14
CA ASN A 570 -27.62 28.75 0.36
C ASN A 570 -27.31 29.81 -0.74
N LYS A 571 -26.19 29.62 -1.46
CA LYS A 571 -25.72 30.54 -2.51
C LYS A 571 -25.98 29.93 -3.89
N CYS A 572 -26.65 30.66 -4.78
CA CYS A 572 -26.72 30.34 -6.22
C CYS A 572 -25.49 30.91 -6.94
N TYR A 573 -25.05 30.23 -8.01
CA TYR A 573 -23.81 30.54 -8.72
C TYR A 573 -23.98 30.60 -10.23
#